data_AF-A0A6L3NMJ0-F1
#
_entry.id   AF-A0A6L3NMJ0-F1
#
_cell.length_a   1.000
_cell.length_b   1.000
_cell.length_c   1.000
_cell.angle_alpha   90.00
_cell.angle_beta   90.00
_cell.angle_gamma   90.00
#
_symmetry.space_group_name_H-M   'P 1'
#
loop_
_entity.id
_entity.type
_entity.pdbx_description
1 polymer ?
#
loop_
_entity_poly.entity_id
_entity_poly.type
_entity_poly.pdbx_seq_one_letter_code
_entity_poly.pdbx_strand_id
1 'polypeptide(L)'
;MSIIDETRTLRRELRALAAKPDWTLLTRHDLLAGKPPATLKERAWRGVKRALSTLGVIAPHVTNYPWLPTLKHAPVSVEANTLLIWAPGTERDALRRACEGFSARLKGNEALAPVLVTDVADFAFYSRLGWLVEYLPELSGEDRSYRERKRAYLAWRYRDARIVPPAAARASDADWNALVKVN
;
A
#
# COMPACT_ATOMS: atom_id res chain seq x y z
N MET A 1 17.00 18.26 -1.61
CA MET A 1 16.56 17.46 -0.45
C MET A 1 17.12 16.05 -0.62
N SER A 2 17.61 15.40 0.45
CA SER A 2 18.11 14.02 0.36
C SER A 2 16.95 13.05 0.10
N ILE A 3 17.19 12.00 -0.69
CA ILE A 3 16.18 10.96 -0.97
C ILE A 3 15.73 10.23 0.31
N ILE A 4 16.61 10.13 1.30
CA ILE A 4 16.31 9.54 2.60
C ILE A 4 15.28 10.40 3.33
N ASP A 5 15.47 11.73 3.33
CA ASP A 5 14.57 12.65 4.04
C ASP A 5 13.22 12.79 3.33
N GLU A 6 13.22 12.75 2.00
CA GLU A 6 12.00 12.66 1.20
C GLU A 6 11.22 11.39 1.54
N THR A 7 11.90 10.24 1.58
CA THR A 7 11.26 8.97 1.93
C THR A 7 10.74 8.96 3.36
N ARG A 8 11.49 9.52 4.32
CA ARG A 8 11.03 9.64 5.72
C ARG A 8 9.78 10.52 5.83
N THR A 9 9.74 11.62 5.08
CA THR A 9 8.57 12.52 5.06
C THR A 9 7.36 11.83 4.48
N LEU A 10 7.52 11.18 3.33
CA LEU A 10 6.48 10.36 2.70
C LEU A 10 5.94 9.28 3.66
N ARG A 11 6.82 8.54 4.34
CA ARG A 11 6.40 7.51 5.30
C ARG A 11 5.63 8.09 6.48
N ARG A 12 6.02 9.25 7.00
CA ARG A 12 5.29 9.93 8.07
C ARG A 12 3.89 10.34 7.62
N GLU A 13 3.77 10.92 6.42
CA GLU A 13 2.48 11.31 5.85
C GLU A 13 1.55 10.09 5.66
N LEU A 14 2.08 9.00 5.11
CA LEU A 14 1.29 7.79 4.91
C LEU A 14 0.91 7.09 6.22
N ARG A 15 1.78 7.11 7.24
CA ARG A 15 1.41 6.64 8.59
C ARG A 15 0.29 7.49 9.19
N ALA A 16 0.34 8.81 9.02
CA ALA A 16 -0.72 9.69 9.49
C ALA A 16 -2.05 9.43 8.77
N LEU A 17 -2.01 9.17 7.46
CA LEU A 17 -3.19 8.77 6.67
C LEU A 17 -3.71 7.39 7.09
N ALA A 18 -2.83 6.42 7.28
CA ALA A 18 -3.15 5.06 7.68
C ALA A 18 -3.75 4.96 9.10
N ALA A 19 -3.46 5.93 9.97
CA ALA A 19 -3.97 5.98 11.34
C ALA A 19 -5.47 6.30 11.44
N LYS A 20 -6.06 6.91 10.39
CA LYS A 20 -7.48 7.28 10.34
C LYS A 20 -8.15 6.76 9.07
N PRO A 21 -8.22 5.42 8.88
CA PRO A 21 -8.89 4.87 7.71
C PRO A 21 -10.41 5.03 7.83
N ASP A 22 -11.10 4.90 6.70
CA ASP A 22 -12.55 4.80 6.65
C ASP A 22 -12.99 3.43 7.21
N TRP A 23 -13.19 3.37 8.53
CA TRP A 23 -13.56 2.15 9.24
C TRP A 23 -14.90 1.58 8.79
N THR A 24 -15.83 2.44 8.37
CA THR A 24 -17.13 2.01 7.83
C THR A 24 -16.93 1.24 6.54
N LEU A 25 -16.08 1.75 5.65
CA LEU A 25 -15.73 1.05 4.41
C LEU A 25 -15.06 -0.29 4.68
N LEU A 26 -14.05 -0.31 5.57
CA LEU A 26 -13.28 -1.51 5.85
C LEU A 26 -14.11 -2.62 6.51
N THR A 27 -14.92 -2.28 7.50
CA THR A 27 -15.73 -3.28 8.23
C THR A 27 -16.88 -3.81 7.38
N ARG A 28 -17.51 -2.96 6.56
CA ARG A 28 -18.61 -3.36 5.65
C ARG A 28 -18.16 -4.40 4.61
N HIS A 29 -16.90 -4.30 4.17
CA HIS A 29 -16.34 -5.18 3.13
C HIS A 29 -15.39 -6.25 3.70
N ASP A 30 -15.37 -6.46 5.02
CA ASP A 30 -14.66 -7.58 5.63
C ASP A 30 -15.44 -8.89 5.36
N LEU A 31 -15.02 -9.62 4.33
CA LEU A 31 -15.62 -10.90 3.89
C LEU A 31 -15.56 -12.00 4.96
N LEU A 32 -14.67 -11.88 5.96
CA LEU A 32 -14.48 -12.87 7.02
C LEU A 32 -15.03 -12.41 8.37
N ALA A 33 -15.56 -11.18 8.45
CA ALA A 33 -16.21 -10.68 9.66
C ALA A 33 -17.31 -11.64 10.16
N GLY A 34 -18.05 -12.24 9.23
CA GLY A 34 -19.12 -13.20 9.54
C GLY A 34 -18.64 -14.60 9.97
N LYS A 35 -17.38 -14.98 9.69
CA LYS A 35 -16.91 -16.35 9.98
C LYS A 35 -16.52 -16.49 11.46
N PRO A 36 -17.22 -17.31 12.26
CA PRO A 36 -16.91 -17.44 13.67
C PRO A 36 -15.52 -18.09 13.87
N PRO A 37 -14.73 -17.65 14.87
CA PRO A 37 -13.51 -18.33 15.27
C PRO A 37 -13.77 -19.80 15.63
N ALA A 38 -12.72 -20.63 15.53
CA ALA A 38 -12.81 -22.05 15.84
C ALA A 38 -13.14 -22.28 17.33
N THR A 39 -12.60 -21.45 18.23
CA THR A 39 -12.75 -21.65 19.68
C THR A 39 -13.82 -20.76 20.31
N LEU A 40 -14.46 -21.25 21.39
CA LEU A 40 -15.44 -20.48 22.18
C LEU A 40 -14.82 -19.24 22.83
N LYS A 41 -13.58 -19.35 23.31
CA LYS A 41 -12.83 -18.23 23.91
C LYS A 41 -12.65 -17.08 22.91
N GLU A 42 -12.24 -17.40 21.68
CA GLU A 42 -12.08 -16.39 20.62
C GLU A 42 -13.43 -15.79 20.19
N ARG A 43 -14.50 -16.58 20.17
CA ARG A 43 -15.86 -16.09 19.90
C ARG A 43 -16.31 -15.08 20.96
N ALA A 44 -16.14 -15.40 22.24
CA ALA A 44 -16.44 -14.49 23.35
C ALA A 44 -15.60 -13.21 23.26
N TRP A 45 -14.29 -13.35 23.03
CA TRP A 45 -13.38 -12.21 22.88
C TRP A 45 -13.74 -11.33 21.68
N ARG A 46 -14.15 -11.91 20.55
CA ARG A 46 -14.63 -11.16 19.39
C ARG A 46 -15.92 -10.40 19.70
N GLY A 47 -16.82 -10.98 20.50
CA GLY A 47 -18.02 -10.30 20.99
C GLY A 47 -17.69 -9.05 21.82
N VAL A 48 -16.77 -9.19 22.78
CA VAL A 48 -16.27 -8.06 23.59
C VAL A 48 -15.65 -6.97 22.70
N LYS A 49 -14.78 -7.34 21.75
CA LYS A 49 -14.18 -6.37 20.81
C LYS A 49 -15.23 -5.64 19.99
N ARG A 50 -16.27 -6.32 19.51
CA ARG A 50 -17.37 -5.69 18.77
C ARG A 50 -18.09 -4.66 19.63
N ALA A 51 -18.47 -5.03 20.86
CA ALA A 51 -19.14 -4.13 21.79
C ALA A 51 -18.30 -2.87 22.09
N LEU A 52 -17.00 -3.05 22.38
CA LEU A 52 -16.09 -1.92 22.61
C LEU A 52 -15.94 -1.03 21.36
N SER A 53 -15.90 -1.62 20.16
CA SER A 53 -15.83 -0.86 18.91
C SER A 53 -17.10 -0.10 18.59
N THR A 54 -18.29 -0.67 18.88
CA THR A 54 -19.57 0.02 18.71
C THR A 54 -19.74 1.19 19.67
N LEU A 55 -19.12 1.11 20.86
CA LEU A 55 -19.06 2.19 21.84
C LEU A 55 -17.96 3.22 21.53
N GLY A 56 -17.17 3.03 20.46
CA GLY A 56 -16.08 3.94 20.09
C GLY A 56 -14.85 3.89 20.99
N VAL A 57 -14.76 2.90 21.89
CA VAL A 57 -13.64 2.76 22.84
C VAL A 57 -12.38 2.26 22.14
N ILE A 58 -12.53 1.37 21.16
CA ILE A 58 -11.43 0.82 20.37
C ILE A 58 -11.74 0.90 18.87
N ALA A 59 -10.69 0.88 18.06
CA ALA A 59 -10.85 0.75 16.61
C ALA A 59 -11.57 -0.57 16.25
N PRO A 60 -12.48 -0.55 15.26
CA PRO A 60 -13.09 -1.76 14.75
C PRO A 60 -12.05 -2.78 14.28
N HIS A 61 -12.33 -4.06 14.52
CA HIS A 61 -11.48 -5.11 14.02
C HIS A 61 -11.80 -5.40 12.55
N VAL A 62 -10.77 -5.42 11.72
CA VAL A 62 -10.82 -5.87 10.32
C VAL A 62 -9.91 -7.07 10.22
N THR A 63 -10.41 -8.16 9.63
CA THR A 63 -9.64 -9.39 9.45
C THR A 63 -8.41 -9.10 8.59
N ASN A 64 -7.24 -9.56 9.03
CA ASN A 64 -6.03 -9.41 8.24
C ASN A 64 -6.03 -10.44 7.11
N TYR A 65 -6.02 -9.97 5.86
CA TYR A 65 -5.89 -10.82 4.68
C TYR A 65 -4.44 -10.76 4.19
N PRO A 66 -3.80 -11.90 3.90
CA PRO A 66 -2.56 -11.89 3.13
C PRO A 66 -2.88 -11.24 1.77
N TRP A 67 -2.37 -10.02 1.57
CA TRP A 67 -2.35 -9.42 0.25
C TRP A 67 -1.27 -10.15 -0.53
N LEU A 68 -1.59 -10.58 -1.73
CA LEU A 68 -0.55 -10.95 -2.68
C LEU A 68 -0.30 -9.71 -3.53
N PRO A 69 0.78 -8.94 -3.27
CA PRO A 69 1.17 -7.79 -4.11
C PRO A 69 1.68 -8.24 -5.49
N THR A 70 1.54 -9.53 -5.83
CA THR A 70 2.23 -10.22 -6.89
C THR A 70 1.23 -10.56 -7.99
N LEU A 71 1.63 -10.36 -9.25
CA LEU A 71 0.81 -10.78 -10.38
C LEU A 71 1.06 -12.25 -10.67
N LYS A 72 0.01 -12.99 -11.06
CA LYS A 72 0.11 -14.43 -11.42
C LYS A 72 1.20 -14.73 -12.45
N HIS A 73 1.54 -13.77 -13.30
CA HIS A 73 2.51 -13.91 -14.39
C HIS A 73 3.90 -13.35 -14.06
N ALA A 74 4.11 -12.81 -12.85
CA ALA A 74 5.39 -12.30 -12.37
C ALA A 74 5.74 -13.02 -11.07
N PRO A 75 6.45 -14.17 -11.15
CA PRO A 75 6.78 -14.94 -9.96
C PRO A 75 7.72 -14.12 -9.07
N VAL A 76 7.40 -14.06 -7.79
CA VAL A 76 8.27 -13.56 -6.72
C VAL A 76 8.22 -14.56 -5.57
N SER A 77 9.18 -14.49 -4.66
CA SER A 77 9.20 -15.37 -3.49
C SER A 77 7.90 -15.25 -2.69
N VAL A 78 7.46 -16.37 -2.11
CA VAL A 78 6.30 -16.42 -1.19
C VAL A 78 6.51 -15.52 0.03
N GLU A 79 7.77 -15.23 0.37
CA GLU A 79 8.19 -14.38 1.49
C GLU A 79 8.58 -12.96 1.05
N ALA A 80 8.30 -12.58 -0.19
CA ALA A 80 8.68 -11.26 -0.72
C ALA A 80 8.01 -10.13 0.06
N ASN A 81 8.82 -9.15 0.46
CA ASN A 81 8.32 -7.93 1.09
C ASN A 81 7.74 -7.01 0.02
N THR A 82 6.60 -6.38 0.31
CA THR A 82 6.03 -5.38 -0.60
C THR A 82 6.90 -4.13 -0.63
N LEU A 83 7.30 -3.68 -1.83
CA LEU A 83 7.89 -2.38 -2.08
C LEU A 83 6.83 -1.47 -2.71
N LEU A 84 6.32 -0.50 -1.94
CA LEU A 84 5.33 0.45 -2.42
C LEU A 84 6.02 1.68 -3.03
N ILE A 85 5.89 1.84 -4.34
CA ILE A 85 6.31 3.04 -5.07
C ILE A 85 5.13 4.01 -5.08
N TRP A 86 5.22 5.06 -4.27
CA TRP A 86 4.14 6.04 -4.12
C TRP A 86 4.36 7.24 -5.03
N ALA A 87 3.68 7.27 -6.18
CA ALA A 87 3.86 8.26 -7.24
C ALA A 87 2.68 9.22 -7.55
N PRO A 88 1.68 9.50 -6.69
CA PRO A 88 0.65 10.48 -7.03
C PRO A 88 1.25 11.87 -7.32
N GLY A 89 0.76 12.54 -8.36
CA GLY A 89 1.22 13.86 -8.78
C GLY A 89 2.54 13.85 -9.56
N THR A 90 3.03 12.67 -9.96
CA THR A 90 4.23 12.55 -10.79
C THR A 90 3.87 12.62 -12.26
N GLU A 91 4.47 13.57 -12.98
CA GLU A 91 4.40 13.69 -14.45
C GLU A 91 4.65 12.36 -15.16
N ARG A 92 3.87 12.05 -16.21
CA ARG A 92 3.88 10.75 -16.91
C ARG A 92 5.29 10.32 -17.32
N ASP A 93 6.05 11.19 -17.98
CA ASP A 93 7.38 10.85 -18.49
C ASP A 93 8.41 10.71 -17.37
N ALA A 94 8.27 11.49 -16.30
CA ALA A 94 9.09 11.33 -15.11
C ALA A 94 8.82 9.99 -14.42
N LEU A 95 7.54 9.59 -14.35
CA LEU A 95 7.13 8.32 -13.77
C LEU A 95 7.60 7.12 -14.62
N ARG A 96 7.52 7.19 -15.95
CA ARG A 96 8.08 6.14 -16.83
C ARG A 96 9.56 5.91 -16.57
N ARG A 97 10.36 6.99 -16.52
CA ARG A 97 11.80 6.91 -16.20
C ARG A 97 12.07 6.35 -14.82
N ALA A 98 11.24 6.70 -13.83
CA ALA A 98 11.35 6.14 -12.48
C ALA A 98 11.05 4.63 -12.48
N CYS A 99 9.98 4.20 -13.16
CA CYS A 99 9.65 2.78 -13.31
C CYS A 99 10.78 2.02 -14.00
N GLU A 100 11.36 2.53 -15.08
CA GLU A 100 12.51 1.89 -15.76
C GLU A 100 13.71 1.74 -14.81
N GLY A 101 14.03 2.77 -14.03
CA GLY A 101 15.09 2.72 -13.03
C GLY A 101 14.83 1.68 -11.93
N PHE A 102 13.59 1.59 -11.44
CA PHE A 102 13.18 0.54 -10.50
C PHE A 102 13.22 -0.85 -11.14
N SER A 103 12.75 -1.03 -12.37
CA SER A 103 12.83 -2.31 -13.09
C SER A 103 14.27 -2.80 -13.23
N ALA A 104 15.19 -1.90 -13.58
CA ALA A 104 16.61 -2.22 -13.67
C ALA A 104 17.19 -2.63 -12.31
N ARG A 105 16.87 -1.86 -11.25
CA ARG A 105 17.38 -2.10 -9.89
C ARG A 105 16.79 -3.36 -9.22
N LEU A 106 15.55 -3.70 -9.54
CA LEU A 106 14.85 -4.87 -8.98
C LEU A 106 15.08 -6.14 -9.82
N LYS A 107 15.77 -6.04 -10.95
CA LYS A 107 16.03 -7.19 -11.82
C LYS A 107 16.79 -8.28 -11.06
N GLY A 108 16.18 -9.47 -10.96
CA GLY A 108 16.74 -10.61 -10.23
C GLY A 108 16.60 -10.53 -8.70
N ASN A 109 15.93 -9.52 -8.15
CA ASN A 109 15.63 -9.43 -6.73
C ASN A 109 14.21 -9.94 -6.45
N GLU A 110 14.12 -11.22 -6.08
CA GLU A 110 12.84 -11.88 -5.77
C GLU A 110 12.32 -11.60 -4.36
N ALA A 111 13.11 -10.89 -3.53
CA ALA A 111 12.75 -10.56 -2.15
C ALA A 111 11.86 -9.32 -2.02
N LEU A 112 11.69 -8.54 -3.11
CA LEU A 112 10.86 -7.35 -3.14
C LEU A 112 9.79 -7.47 -4.24
N ALA A 113 8.53 -7.36 -3.85
CA ALA A 113 7.39 -7.31 -4.75
C ALA A 113 6.98 -5.85 -4.98
N PRO A 114 7.26 -5.24 -6.16
CA PRO A 114 6.92 -3.86 -6.44
C PRO A 114 5.42 -3.66 -6.65
N VAL A 115 4.90 -2.61 -6.04
CA VAL A 115 3.54 -2.10 -6.24
C VAL A 115 3.62 -0.62 -6.54
N LEU A 116 3.04 -0.18 -7.66
CA LEU A 116 2.98 1.22 -8.05
C LEU A 116 1.64 1.83 -7.66
N VAL A 117 1.66 2.95 -6.93
CA VAL A 117 0.48 3.81 -6.72
C VAL A 117 0.63 5.06 -7.58
N THR A 118 -0.33 5.35 -8.46
CA THR A 118 -0.22 6.48 -9.40
C THR A 118 -1.59 7.06 -9.76
N ASP A 119 -1.66 8.35 -10.07
CA ASP A 119 -2.83 8.99 -10.69
C ASP A 119 -2.71 9.11 -12.22
N VAL A 120 -1.59 8.68 -12.81
CA VAL A 120 -1.37 8.65 -14.26
C VAL A 120 -1.94 7.36 -14.84
N ALA A 121 -2.89 7.48 -15.77
CA ALA A 121 -3.37 6.35 -16.56
C ALA A 121 -2.43 6.10 -17.75
N ASP A 122 -1.65 5.00 -17.70
CA ASP A 122 -0.74 4.56 -18.76
C ASP A 122 -0.67 3.02 -18.82
N PHE A 123 -1.83 2.41 -19.07
CA PHE A 123 -2.00 0.96 -19.04
C PHE A 123 -1.04 0.22 -19.97
N ALA A 124 -0.79 0.77 -21.16
CA ALA A 124 0.11 0.19 -22.13
C ALA A 124 1.52 0.06 -21.55
N PHE A 125 2.07 1.13 -20.96
CA PHE A 125 3.39 1.05 -20.33
C PHE A 125 3.38 0.11 -19.12
N TYR A 126 2.46 0.30 -18.17
CA TYR A 126 2.52 -0.41 -16.90
C TYR A 126 2.25 -1.93 -17.00
N SER A 127 1.42 -2.38 -17.95
CA SER A 127 1.17 -3.80 -18.20
C SER A 127 2.44 -4.61 -18.52
N ARG A 128 3.49 -3.95 -19.01
CA ARG A 128 4.78 -4.58 -19.34
C ARG A 128 5.72 -4.70 -18.15
N LEU A 129 5.44 -4.02 -17.04
CA LEU A 129 6.31 -4.05 -15.86
C LEU A 129 6.18 -5.36 -15.07
N GLY A 130 5.03 -6.04 -15.18
CA GLY A 130 4.72 -7.20 -14.34
C GLY A 130 4.44 -6.84 -12.87
N TRP A 131 4.07 -5.58 -12.60
CA TRP A 131 3.82 -5.08 -11.24
C TRP A 131 2.33 -4.88 -11.00
N LEU A 132 1.90 -4.98 -9.74
CA LEU A 132 0.59 -4.49 -9.36
C LEU A 132 0.56 -2.96 -9.43
N VAL A 133 -0.49 -2.40 -10.04
CA VAL A 133 -0.67 -0.95 -10.21
C VAL A 133 -2.00 -0.52 -9.60
N GLU A 134 -1.92 0.38 -8.65
CA GLU A 134 -3.04 0.97 -7.92
C GLU A 134 -3.28 2.40 -8.42
N TYR A 135 -4.32 2.58 -9.23
CA TYR A 135 -4.65 3.90 -9.76
C TYR A 135 -5.39 4.76 -8.73
N LEU A 136 -5.09 6.06 -8.66
CA LEU A 136 -5.84 7.06 -7.91
C LEU A 136 -6.64 7.95 -8.88
N PRO A 137 -7.75 7.45 -9.46
CA PRO A 137 -8.53 8.25 -10.38
C PRO A 137 -9.20 9.41 -9.66
N GLU A 138 -9.35 10.53 -10.37
CA GLU A 138 -10.26 11.59 -9.98
C GLU A 138 -11.67 11.19 -10.45
N LEU A 139 -12.60 11.03 -9.51
CA LEU A 139 -14.01 10.79 -9.81
C LEU A 139 -14.82 11.90 -9.14
N SER A 140 -15.62 12.60 -9.93
CA SER A 140 -16.53 13.64 -9.45
C SER A 140 -17.64 13.04 -8.58
N GLY A 141 -17.96 13.68 -7.45
CA GLY A 141 -19.05 13.31 -6.55
C GLY A 141 -19.27 14.39 -5.48
N GLU A 142 -20.40 14.31 -4.77
CA GLU A 142 -20.83 15.32 -3.77
C GLU A 142 -20.08 15.23 -2.43
N ASP A 143 -19.53 14.06 -2.10
CA ASP A 143 -18.80 13.79 -0.85
C ASP A 143 -17.29 14.03 -0.96
N ARG A 144 -16.55 13.72 0.12
CA ARG A 144 -15.08 13.61 0.11
C ARG A 144 -14.60 12.91 -1.15
N SER A 145 -13.66 13.51 -1.87
CA SER A 145 -13.22 13.01 -3.18
C SER A 145 -12.86 11.53 -3.09
N TYR A 146 -13.35 10.75 -4.06
CA TYR A 146 -13.05 9.31 -4.15
C TYR A 146 -11.54 9.07 -4.07
N ARG A 147 -10.77 9.95 -4.70
CA ARG A 147 -9.31 9.98 -4.66
C ARG A 147 -8.77 10.01 -3.23
N GLU A 148 -9.25 10.90 -2.37
CA GLU A 148 -8.81 10.98 -0.97
C GLU A 148 -9.16 9.73 -0.18
N ARG A 149 -10.38 9.19 -0.36
CA ARG A 149 -10.82 7.97 0.30
C ARG A 149 -9.94 6.79 -0.11
N LYS A 150 -9.68 6.64 -1.42
CA LYS A 150 -8.78 5.61 -1.95
C LYS A 150 -7.35 5.81 -1.46
N ARG A 151 -6.87 7.05 -1.40
CA ARG A 151 -5.54 7.39 -0.86
C ARG A 151 -5.38 6.92 0.58
N ALA A 152 -6.35 7.20 1.44
CA ALA A 152 -6.35 6.75 2.84
C ALA A 152 -6.44 5.22 2.94
N TYR A 153 -7.28 4.58 2.11
CA TYR A 153 -7.38 3.13 2.04
C TYR A 153 -6.05 2.48 1.65
N LEU A 154 -5.38 2.96 0.59
CA LEU A 154 -4.09 2.41 0.14
C LEU A 154 -3.00 2.64 1.19
N ALA A 155 -2.97 3.81 1.85
CA ALA A 155 -2.05 4.06 2.96
C ALA A 155 -2.25 3.06 4.10
N TRP A 156 -3.51 2.78 4.49
CA TRP A 156 -3.81 1.74 5.48
C TRP A 156 -3.47 0.34 4.98
N ARG A 157 -3.77 0.02 3.72
CA ARG A 157 -3.57 -1.30 3.10
C ARG A 157 -2.10 -1.71 3.05
N TYR A 158 -1.24 -0.75 2.71
CA TYR A 158 0.21 -0.92 2.54
C TYR A 158 1.03 -0.31 3.69
N ARG A 159 0.42 -0.10 4.87
CA ARG A 159 1.08 0.51 6.05
C ARG A 159 2.34 -0.22 6.51
N ASP A 160 2.43 -1.52 6.22
CA ASP A 160 3.55 -2.39 6.60
C ASP A 160 4.53 -2.62 5.43
N ALA A 161 4.31 -2.00 4.27
CA ALA A 161 5.17 -2.12 3.10
C ALA A 161 6.40 -1.20 3.18
N ARG A 162 7.46 -1.55 2.43
CA ARG A 162 8.63 -0.69 2.22
C ARG A 162 8.23 0.44 1.27
N ILE A 163 7.96 1.63 1.80
CA ILE A 163 7.50 2.75 0.98
C ILE A 163 8.67 3.60 0.48
N VAL A 164 8.65 3.96 -0.81
CA VAL A 164 9.62 4.85 -1.47
C VAL A 164 8.95 5.82 -2.45
N PRO A 165 9.49 7.04 -2.63
CA PRO A 165 9.06 7.97 -3.69
C PRO A 165 9.68 7.59 -5.04
N PRO A 166 9.18 8.13 -6.18
CA PRO A 166 9.70 7.83 -7.51
C PRO A 166 11.18 8.18 -7.68
N ALA A 167 11.65 9.24 -7.02
CA ALA A 167 13.04 9.66 -7.03
C ALA A 167 14.02 8.59 -6.52
N ALA A 168 13.55 7.62 -5.71
CA ALA A 168 14.38 6.53 -5.21
C ALA A 168 14.87 5.58 -6.32
N ALA A 169 14.26 5.62 -7.51
CA ALA A 169 14.76 4.93 -8.70
C ALA A 169 16.20 5.36 -9.07
N ARG A 170 16.62 6.57 -8.67
CA ARG A 170 17.95 7.13 -8.96
C ARG A 170 18.85 7.22 -7.72
N ALA A 171 18.43 6.66 -6.58
CA ALA A 171 19.24 6.63 -5.38
C ALA A 171 20.59 5.92 -5.63
N SER A 172 21.63 6.29 -4.88
CA SER A 172 22.86 5.49 -4.83
C SER A 172 22.59 4.11 -4.23
N ASP A 173 23.46 3.13 -4.45
CA ASP A 173 23.28 1.79 -3.85
C ASP A 173 23.30 1.83 -2.32
N ALA A 174 24.10 2.73 -1.74
CA ALA A 174 24.14 2.96 -0.30
C ALA A 174 22.79 3.49 0.22
N ASP A 175 22.25 4.51 -0.43
CA ASP A 175 20.94 5.07 -0.07
C ASP A 175 19.83 4.04 -0.27
N TRP A 176 19.82 3.33 -1.41
CA TRP A 176 18.85 2.29 -1.70
C TRP A 176 18.80 1.22 -0.62
N ASN A 177 19.95 0.70 -0.22
CA ASN A 177 20.06 -0.29 0.84
C ASN A 177 19.54 0.24 2.19
N ALA A 178 19.77 1.51 2.50
CA ALA A 178 19.22 2.14 3.69
C ALA A 178 17.68 2.24 3.61
N LEU A 179 17.13 2.59 2.44
CA LEU A 179 15.69 2.74 2.21
C LEU A 179 14.94 1.41 2.37
N VAL A 180 15.49 0.30 1.85
CA VAL A 180 14.82 -1.01 1.90
C VAL A 180 15.00 -1.76 3.23
N LYS A 181 16.01 -1.42 4.03
CA LYS A 181 16.25 -2.04 5.35
C LYS A 181 15.29 -1.54 6.44
N VAL A 182 14.87 -0.27 6.39
CA VAL A 182 14.04 0.36 7.42
C VAL A 182 12.56 0.34 7.00
N ASN A 183 11.62 0.07 7.91
CA ASN A 183 10.19 0.22 7.67
C ASN A 183 9.70 1.52 8.29
#